data_AF-A0AAW1KMT7-F1
#
_entry.id   AF-A0AAW1KMT7-F1
#
_cell.length_a   1.000
_cell.length_b   1.000
_cell.length_c   1.000
_cell.angle_alpha   90.00
_cell.angle_beta   90.00
_cell.angle_gamma   90.00
#
_symmetry.space_group_name_H-M   'P 1'
#
loop_
_entity.id
_entity.type
_entity.pdbx_description
1 polymer ?
#
loop_
_entity_poly.entity_id
_entity_poly.type
_entity_poly.pdbx_seq_one_letter_code
_entity_poly.pdbx_strand_id
1 'polypeptide(L)'
;MIYARYYTHPDDVKIIVEGIKFAIKLSETKALRRYGFQLDKTPVDGCENLQFGTDAYWECAAKRQTGPENHQAGSCKMGPQSDDMAVVNPFLQVYGIDRLRVIDASIMPKVTSGNTNAPTIMIAEKGSDMIKHRWLTPSAGFFYTATPNQRIDRQWGSW
;
A
#
# COMPACT_ATOMS: atom_id res chain seq x y z
N MET A 1 17.01 3.90 -6.87
CA MET A 1 16.45 2.92 -7.84
C MET A 1 15.16 2.36 -7.27
N ILE A 2 14.13 2.10 -8.09
CA ILE A 2 12.84 1.53 -7.66
C ILE A 2 12.67 0.18 -8.35
N TYR A 3 12.42 -0.87 -7.58
CA TYR A 3 12.20 -2.22 -8.08
C TYR A 3 10.86 -2.76 -7.55
N ALA A 4 9.81 -2.68 -8.37
CA ALA A 4 8.47 -3.09 -7.96
C ALA A 4 8.31 -4.62 -7.82
N ARG A 5 9.16 -5.41 -8.50
CA ARG A 5 9.13 -6.89 -8.46
C ARG A 5 7.74 -7.47 -8.77
N TYR A 6 7.03 -6.87 -9.73
CA TYR A 6 5.74 -7.39 -10.22
C TYR A 6 5.88 -8.86 -10.63
N TYR A 7 4.86 -9.65 -10.31
CA TYR A 7 4.78 -11.07 -10.69
C TYR A 7 5.88 -11.97 -10.13
N THR A 8 6.59 -11.52 -9.09
CA THR A 8 7.57 -12.39 -8.41
C THR A 8 6.90 -13.42 -7.52
N HIS A 9 5.72 -13.12 -6.97
CA HIS A 9 4.90 -14.13 -6.31
C HIS A 9 3.99 -14.81 -7.33
N PRO A 10 3.88 -16.16 -7.34
CA PRO A 10 3.09 -16.88 -8.34
C PRO A 10 1.59 -16.50 -8.30
N ASP A 11 1.08 -16.13 -7.13
CA ASP A 11 -0.32 -15.70 -7.01
C ASP A 11 -0.62 -14.39 -7.73
N ASP A 12 0.37 -13.50 -7.90
CA ASP A 12 0.19 -12.20 -8.56
C ASP A 12 -0.31 -12.39 -10.00
N VAL A 13 0.34 -13.28 -10.77
CA VAL A 13 -0.04 -13.52 -12.16
C VAL A 13 -1.29 -14.39 -12.24
N LYS A 14 -1.43 -15.37 -11.34
CA LYS A 14 -2.58 -16.27 -11.30
C LYS A 14 -3.88 -15.51 -11.07
N ILE A 15 -3.90 -14.57 -10.13
CA ILE A 15 -5.09 -13.75 -9.84
C ILE A 15 -5.45 -12.86 -11.05
N ILE A 16 -4.45 -12.31 -11.75
CA ILE A 16 -4.69 -11.51 -12.96
C ILE A 16 -5.32 -12.36 -14.08
N VAL A 17 -4.84 -13.59 -14.29
CA VAL A 17 -5.42 -14.52 -15.27
C VAL A 17 -6.89 -14.82 -14.94
N GLU A 18 -7.21 -15.09 -13.67
CA GLU A 18 -8.59 -15.29 -13.25
C GLU A 18 -9.45 -14.02 -13.42
N GLY A 19 -8.88 -12.85 -13.17
CA GLY A 19 -9.51 -11.55 -13.44
C GLY A 19 -9.85 -11.35 -14.92
N ILE A 20 -8.93 -11.72 -15.83
CA ILE A 20 -9.15 -11.67 -17.28
C ILE A 20 -10.30 -12.61 -17.68
N LYS A 21 -10.28 -13.87 -17.21
CA LYS A 21 -11.38 -14.83 -17.48
C LYS A 21 -12.72 -14.32 -16.97
N PHE A 22 -12.74 -13.73 -15.78
CA PHE A 22 -13.94 -13.11 -15.23
C PHE A 22 -14.43 -11.95 -16.11
N ALA A 23 -13.55 -11.05 -16.53
CA ALA A 23 -13.89 -9.92 -17.39
C ALA A 23 -14.46 -10.36 -18.75
N ILE A 24 -13.87 -11.40 -19.36
CA ILE A 24 -14.38 -12.03 -20.59
C ILE A 24 -15.81 -12.55 -20.36
N LYS A 25 -16.02 -13.36 -19.32
CA LYS A 25 -17.35 -13.90 -18.99
C LYS A 25 -18.37 -12.80 -18.70
N LEU A 26 -17.95 -11.73 -18.02
CA LEU A 26 -18.78 -10.56 -17.76
C LEU A 26 -19.21 -9.89 -19.07
N SER A 27 -18.29 -9.72 -20.03
CA SER A 27 -18.58 -9.14 -21.35
C SER A 27 -19.61 -9.96 -22.15
N GLU A 28 -19.68 -11.28 -21.93
CA GLU A 28 -20.63 -12.19 -22.59
C GLU A 28 -22.03 -12.18 -21.98
N THR A 29 -22.24 -11.45 -20.87
CA THR A 29 -23.58 -11.31 -20.28
C THR A 29 -24.55 -10.63 -21.25
N LYS A 30 -25.85 -10.95 -21.16
CA LYS A 30 -26.89 -10.30 -21.99
C LYS A 30 -26.88 -8.78 -21.83
N ALA A 31 -26.56 -8.30 -20.62
CA ALA A 31 -26.51 -6.88 -20.29
C ALA A 31 -25.40 -6.12 -21.02
N LEU A 32 -24.23 -6.73 -21.25
CA LEU A 32 -23.14 -6.09 -21.99
C LEU A 32 -23.19 -6.38 -23.49
N ARG A 33 -23.55 -7.61 -23.89
CA ARG A 33 -23.70 -7.96 -25.32
C ARG A 33 -24.71 -7.09 -26.07
N ARG A 34 -25.79 -6.64 -25.41
CA ARG A 34 -26.77 -5.73 -26.06
C ARG A 34 -26.18 -4.38 -26.48
N TYR A 35 -25.02 -4.00 -25.93
CA TYR A 35 -24.28 -2.78 -26.28
C TYR A 35 -23.10 -3.06 -27.23
N GLY A 36 -22.97 -4.29 -27.74
CA GLY A 36 -21.92 -4.64 -28.70
C GLY A 36 -20.54 -4.88 -28.07
N PHE A 37 -20.45 -5.12 -26.75
CA PHE A 37 -19.20 -5.53 -26.13
C PHE A 37 -18.68 -6.83 -26.75
N GLN A 38 -17.43 -6.82 -27.18
CA GLN A 38 -16.71 -7.96 -27.74
C GLN A 38 -15.29 -7.98 -27.20
N LEU A 39 -14.74 -9.19 -27.05
CA LEU A 39 -13.33 -9.36 -26.71
C LEU A 39 -12.48 -8.95 -27.92
N ASP A 40 -11.54 -8.03 -27.69
CA ASP A 40 -10.47 -7.77 -28.65
C ASP A 40 -9.58 -9.01 -28.75
N LYS A 41 -9.43 -9.53 -29.98
CA LYS A 41 -8.64 -10.73 -30.28
C LYS A 41 -7.31 -10.40 -30.94
N THR A 42 -6.93 -9.13 -30.99
CA THR A 42 -5.61 -8.70 -31.47
C THR A 42 -4.54 -9.37 -30.59
N PRO A 43 -3.63 -10.17 -31.19
CA PRO A 43 -2.57 -10.83 -30.42
C PRO A 43 -1.68 -9.82 -29.69
N VAL A 44 -1.26 -10.15 -28.48
CA VAL A 44 -0.27 -9.34 -27.74
C VAL A 44 1.12 -9.59 -28.29
N ASP A 45 1.85 -8.52 -28.59
CA ASP A 45 3.23 -8.56 -29.07
C ASP A 45 4.13 -9.44 -28.19
N GLY A 46 4.74 -10.46 -28.79
CA GLY A 46 5.60 -11.44 -28.14
C GLY A 46 4.89 -12.63 -27.49
N CYS A 47 3.57 -12.75 -27.66
CA CYS A 47 2.75 -13.88 -27.19
C CYS A 47 2.08 -14.66 -28.35
N GLU A 48 2.45 -14.40 -29.60
CA GLU A 48 1.80 -14.90 -30.82
C GLU A 48 1.94 -16.42 -31.00
N ASN A 49 3.00 -17.00 -30.43
CA ASN A 49 3.26 -18.44 -30.50
C ASN A 49 2.41 -19.26 -29.51
N LEU A 50 1.64 -18.61 -28.64
CA LEU A 50 0.78 -19.25 -27.66
C LEU A 50 -0.65 -19.32 -28.19
N GLN A 51 -1.34 -20.43 -27.91
CA GLN A 51 -2.74 -20.56 -28.29
C GLN A 51 -3.59 -19.51 -27.55
N PHE A 52 -4.23 -18.62 -28.31
CA PHE A 52 -5.09 -17.57 -27.78
C PHE A 52 -6.16 -18.14 -26.83
N GLY A 53 -6.41 -17.43 -25.73
CA GLY A 53 -7.44 -17.80 -24.75
C GLY A 53 -7.00 -18.83 -23.70
N THR A 54 -5.80 -19.41 -23.83
CA THR A 54 -5.23 -20.30 -22.82
C THR A 54 -4.62 -19.52 -21.64
N ASP A 55 -4.49 -20.17 -20.49
CA ASP A 55 -3.83 -19.58 -19.31
C ASP A 55 -2.40 -19.13 -19.63
N ALA A 56 -1.65 -19.94 -20.40
CA ALA A 56 -0.31 -19.59 -20.86
C ALA A 56 -0.29 -18.28 -21.67
N TYR A 57 -1.26 -18.10 -22.57
CA TYR A 57 -1.41 -16.85 -23.33
C TYR A 57 -1.72 -15.66 -22.42
N TRP A 58 -2.66 -15.81 -21.48
CA TRP A 58 -3.03 -14.74 -20.55
C TRP A 58 -1.91 -14.37 -19.57
N GLU A 59 -1.13 -15.34 -19.10
CA GLU A 59 0.07 -15.08 -18.29
C GLU A 59 1.11 -14.27 -19.07
N CYS A 60 1.34 -14.63 -20.34
CA CYS A 60 2.25 -13.88 -21.22
C CYS A 60 1.75 -12.44 -21.42
N ALA A 61 0.47 -12.28 -21.77
CA ALA A 61 -0.16 -10.98 -21.96
C ALA A 61 -0.05 -10.10 -20.71
N ALA A 62 -0.39 -10.64 -19.53
CA ALA A 62 -0.29 -9.94 -18.25
C ALA A 62 1.14 -9.44 -17.97
N LYS A 63 2.16 -10.28 -18.19
CA LYS A 63 3.56 -9.90 -17.98
C LYS A 63 4.06 -8.84 -18.97
N ARG A 64 3.52 -8.79 -20.18
CA ARG A 64 3.92 -7.84 -21.23
C ARG A 64 3.22 -6.49 -21.13
N GLN A 65 1.96 -6.48 -20.65
CA GLN A 65 1.12 -5.29 -20.68
C GLN A 65 0.95 -4.61 -19.32
N THR A 66 1.42 -5.24 -18.23
CA THR A 66 1.31 -4.64 -16.91
C THR A 66 2.19 -3.42 -16.72
N GLY A 67 1.59 -2.41 -16.08
CA GLY A 67 2.25 -1.20 -15.61
C GLY A 67 1.86 -0.88 -14.16
N PRO A 68 2.44 0.18 -13.58
CA PRO A 68 2.10 0.61 -12.24
C PRO A 68 0.68 1.17 -12.16
N GLU A 69 -0.06 0.75 -11.14
CA GLU A 69 -1.39 1.29 -10.81
C GLU A 69 -1.32 2.45 -9.79
N ASN A 70 -0.12 3.01 -9.57
CA ASN A 70 0.12 4.24 -8.79
C ASN A 70 -0.32 4.20 -7.31
N HIS A 71 -0.36 3.01 -6.70
CA HIS A 71 -0.70 2.80 -5.28
C HIS A 71 0.46 2.20 -4.46
N GLN A 72 1.69 2.70 -4.65
CA GLN A 72 2.85 2.24 -3.89
C GLN A 72 2.70 2.57 -2.40
N ALA A 73 2.94 1.58 -1.54
CA ALA A 73 2.77 1.66 -0.09
C ALA A 73 3.69 0.66 0.64
N GLY A 74 3.82 0.81 1.96
CA GLY A 74 4.48 -0.20 2.82
C GLY A 74 6.01 -0.14 2.92
N SER A 75 6.69 0.85 2.32
CA SER A 75 8.16 0.97 2.40
C SER A 75 8.68 1.38 3.79
N CYS A 76 7.84 1.90 4.67
CA CYS A 76 8.12 2.19 6.08
C CYS A 76 7.04 1.59 6.99
N LYS A 77 6.73 0.30 6.74
CA LYS A 77 5.66 -0.48 7.39
C LYS A 77 5.47 -0.14 8.88
N MET A 78 4.24 0.18 9.26
CA MET A 78 3.81 0.22 10.65
C MET A 78 3.64 -1.20 11.20
N GLY A 79 4.13 -1.47 12.40
CA GLY A 79 4.00 -2.79 13.02
C GLY A 79 4.33 -2.78 14.51
N PRO A 80 4.13 -3.90 15.22
CA PRO A 80 4.63 -4.08 16.58
C PRO A 80 6.16 -4.20 16.59
N GLN A 81 6.78 -4.03 17.76
CA GLN A 81 8.24 -4.14 17.89
C GLN A 81 8.77 -5.55 17.59
N SER A 82 7.92 -6.57 17.71
CA SER A 82 8.22 -7.96 17.36
C SER A 82 8.19 -8.26 15.86
N ASP A 83 7.79 -7.30 15.01
CA ASP A 83 7.82 -7.45 13.56
C ASP A 83 9.13 -6.87 13.04
N ASP A 84 10.08 -7.74 12.67
CA ASP A 84 11.41 -7.36 12.18
C ASP A 84 11.38 -6.49 10.91
N MET A 85 10.25 -6.45 10.21
CA MET A 85 10.05 -5.61 9.03
C MET A 85 9.39 -4.26 9.35
N ALA A 86 9.01 -4.00 10.61
CA ALA A 86 8.40 -2.75 11.02
C ALA A 86 9.43 -1.62 11.11
N VAL A 87 9.08 -0.46 10.56
CA VAL A 87 9.90 0.75 10.59
C VAL A 87 9.33 1.77 11.59
N VAL A 88 8.00 1.83 11.70
CA VAL A 88 7.32 2.69 12.67
C VAL A 88 6.41 1.91 13.60
N ASN A 89 6.26 2.40 14.82
CA ASN A 89 5.33 1.85 15.81
C ASN A 89 3.87 2.32 15.54
N PRO A 90 2.86 1.85 16.32
CA PRO A 90 1.46 2.29 16.16
C PRO A 90 1.21 3.79 16.40
N PHE A 91 2.19 4.51 16.95
CA PHE A 91 2.18 5.97 17.10
C PHE A 91 2.94 6.67 15.97
N LEU A 92 3.26 5.97 14.88
CA LEU A 92 3.93 6.48 13.69
C LEU A 92 5.37 6.97 13.95
N GLN A 93 5.98 6.55 15.06
CA GLN A 93 7.34 6.93 15.44
C GLN A 93 8.33 5.92 14.89
N VAL A 94 9.44 6.41 14.34
CA VAL A 94 10.51 5.55 13.82
C VAL A 94 11.19 4.82 14.97
N TYR A 95 11.30 3.50 14.85
CA TYR A 95 11.99 2.70 15.86
C TYR A 95 13.45 3.15 16.02
N GLY A 96 13.88 3.30 17.28
CA GLY A 96 15.25 3.69 17.63
C GLY A 96 15.58 5.19 17.46
N ILE A 97 14.65 6.03 16.97
CA ILE A 97 14.90 7.46 16.75
C ILE A 97 13.84 8.31 17.46
N ASP A 98 14.26 9.15 18.40
CA ASP A 98 13.34 10.09 19.05
C ASP A 98 12.98 11.28 18.14
N ARG A 99 11.76 11.78 18.30
CA ARG A 99 11.21 12.95 17.57
C ARG A 99 11.18 12.82 16.04
N LEU A 100 11.24 11.61 15.49
CA LEU A 100 11.04 11.33 14.07
C LEU A 100 9.80 10.47 13.85
N ARG A 101 9.00 10.84 12.85
CA ARG A 101 7.79 10.12 12.43
C ARG A 101 7.72 10.01 10.91
N VAL A 102 7.01 8.99 10.43
CA VAL A 102 6.61 8.86 9.03
C VAL A 102 5.08 8.85 8.98
N ILE A 103 4.47 9.72 8.17
CA ILE A 103 3.01 9.93 8.14
C ILE A 103 2.55 10.06 6.68
N ASP A 104 2.59 8.95 5.94
CA ASP A 104 2.20 8.87 4.54
C ASP A 104 1.78 7.42 4.16
N ALA A 105 1.64 7.11 2.87
CA ALA A 105 1.28 5.76 2.43
C ALA A 105 2.33 4.68 2.74
N SER A 106 3.58 5.06 2.98
CA SER A 106 4.66 4.11 3.24
C SER A 106 4.46 3.32 4.53
N ILE A 107 3.68 3.85 5.48
CA ILE A 107 3.42 3.16 6.75
C ILE A 107 2.36 2.07 6.66
N MET A 108 1.58 2.01 5.56
CA MET A 108 0.49 1.05 5.42
C MET A 108 1.06 -0.38 5.42
N PRO A 109 0.67 -1.26 6.38
CA PRO A 109 1.23 -2.61 6.44
C PRO A 109 0.80 -3.50 5.28
N LYS A 110 -0.36 -3.18 4.70
CA LYS A 110 -0.89 -3.74 3.45
C LYS A 110 -1.57 -2.60 2.70
N VAL A 111 -1.43 -2.58 1.38
CA VAL A 111 -2.16 -1.62 0.53
C VAL A 111 -3.67 -1.84 0.69
N THR A 112 -4.43 -0.76 0.70
CA THR A 112 -5.90 -0.81 0.80
C THR A 112 -6.52 -1.28 -0.50
N SER A 113 -7.70 -1.90 -0.45
CA SER A 113 -8.43 -2.39 -1.64
C SER A 113 -9.03 -1.28 -2.53
N GLY A 114 -8.84 -0.01 -2.17
CA GLY A 114 -9.28 1.15 -2.93
C GLY A 114 -8.15 2.15 -3.10
N ASN A 115 -8.46 3.30 -3.72
CA ASN A 115 -7.46 4.32 -4.01
C ASN A 115 -6.76 4.81 -2.73
N THR A 116 -5.42 4.87 -2.75
CA THR A 116 -4.59 5.16 -1.57
C THR A 116 -4.66 6.62 -1.10
N ASN A 117 -5.24 7.53 -1.88
CA ASN A 117 -5.35 8.93 -1.51
C ASN A 117 -6.17 9.12 -0.21
N ALA A 118 -7.38 8.56 -0.16
CA ALA A 118 -8.25 8.67 1.01
C ALA A 118 -7.62 8.12 2.31
N PRO A 119 -7.04 6.89 2.35
CA PRO A 119 -6.38 6.41 3.55
C PRO A 119 -5.11 7.19 3.88
N THR A 120 -4.39 7.76 2.90
CA THR A 120 -3.24 8.63 3.18
C THR A 120 -3.65 9.91 3.89
N ILE A 121 -4.75 10.55 3.44
CA ILE A 121 -5.32 11.73 4.13
C ILE A 121 -5.72 11.35 5.56
N MET A 122 -6.39 10.22 5.76
CA MET A 122 -6.78 9.75 7.10
C MET A 122 -5.57 9.49 8.01
N ILE A 123 -4.50 8.91 7.48
CA ILE A 123 -3.23 8.73 8.19
C ILE A 123 -2.66 10.09 8.60
N ALA A 124 -2.68 11.07 7.71
CA ALA A 124 -2.21 12.43 7.99
C ALA A 124 -3.04 13.12 9.08
N GLU A 125 -4.37 13.07 8.98
CA GLU A 125 -5.29 13.62 9.98
C GLU A 125 -5.02 13.03 11.36
N LYS A 126 -5.01 11.68 11.46
CA LYS A 126 -4.75 10.99 12.72
C LYS A 126 -3.34 11.24 13.24
N GLY A 127 -2.34 11.26 12.36
CA GLY A 127 -0.96 11.56 12.70
C GLY A 127 -0.79 12.96 13.26
N SER A 128 -1.52 13.95 12.72
CA SER A 128 -1.54 15.32 13.21
C SER A 128 -2.07 15.40 14.64
N ASP A 129 -3.12 14.66 14.96
CA ASP A 129 -3.68 14.58 16.32
C ASP A 129 -2.69 13.93 17.30
N MET A 130 -1.96 12.89 16.88
CA MET A 130 -0.94 12.27 17.73
C MET A 130 0.24 13.23 18.00
N ILE A 131 0.61 14.07 17.03
CA ILE A 131 1.62 15.12 17.21
C ILE A 131 1.09 16.16 18.21
N LYS A 132 -0.11 16.70 17.99
CA LYS A 132 -0.74 17.66 18.90
C LYS A 132 -0.85 17.10 20.31
N HIS A 133 -1.28 15.85 20.48
CA HIS A 133 -1.36 15.21 21.78
C HIS A 133 -0.01 15.18 22.50
N ARG A 134 1.08 14.81 21.81
CA ARG A 134 2.43 14.81 22.41
C ARG A 134 2.88 16.19 22.87
N TRP A 135 2.58 17.24 22.11
CA TRP A 135 3.13 18.58 22.34
C TRP A 135 2.21 19.51 23.14
N LEU A 136 0.89 19.32 23.05
CA LEU A 136 -0.11 20.22 23.64
C LEU A 136 -0.79 19.62 24.87
N THR A 137 -0.72 18.30 25.09
CA THR A 137 -1.23 17.73 26.35
C THR A 137 -0.19 17.95 27.44
N PRO A 138 -0.50 18.75 28.48
CA PRO A 138 0.38 18.87 29.63
C PRO A 138 0.47 17.49 30.26
N SER A 139 1.67 16.93 30.36
CA SER A 139 1.88 15.75 31.20
C SER A 139 1.47 16.17 32.62
N ALA A 140 0.52 15.46 33.23
CA ALA A 140 0.09 15.74 34.59
C ALA A 140 1.33 15.86 35.51
N GLY A 141 1.60 17.08 36.00
CA GLY A 141 2.81 17.38 36.75
C GLY A 141 3.22 18.86 36.70
N PHE A 142 2.37 19.72 37.26
CA PHE A 142 2.70 20.98 37.95
C PHE A 142 3.68 22.02 37.34
N PHE A 143 3.13 23.23 37.25
CA PHE A 143 3.75 24.57 37.21
C PHE A 143 4.40 25.07 35.91
N TYR A 144 3.95 26.28 35.54
CA TYR A 144 4.79 27.31 34.92
C TYR A 144 6.16 27.32 35.60
N THR A 145 7.21 26.89 34.91
CA THR A 145 8.55 27.44 35.16
C THR A 145 9.11 27.93 33.84
N ALA A 146 9.47 29.20 33.85
CA ALA A 146 9.95 29.95 32.71
C ALA A 146 11.40 29.55 32.38
N THR A 147 11.61 28.42 31.70
CA THR A 147 12.88 28.17 31.00
C THR A 147 12.66 27.38 29.70
N PRO A 148 12.96 27.95 28.53
CA PRO A 148 12.89 27.25 27.26
C PRO A 148 14.19 26.49 27.02
N ASN A 149 14.29 25.23 27.50
CA ASN A 149 15.20 24.16 27.00
C ASN A 149 15.53 23.09 28.07
N GLN A 150 14.54 22.39 28.63
CA GLN A 150 14.83 21.08 29.21
C GLN A 150 14.29 19.97 28.31
N ARG A 151 15.23 19.29 27.62
CA ARG A 151 15.01 18.00 26.99
C ARG A 151 14.60 17.01 28.08
N ILE A 152 13.35 16.55 28.03
CA ILE A 152 12.95 15.33 28.73
C ILE A 152 13.23 14.18 27.77
N ASP A 153 14.43 13.60 27.88
CA ASP A 153 14.76 12.35 27.23
C ASP A 153 13.91 11.25 27.89
N ARG A 154 12.74 10.94 27.32
CA ARG A 154 11.98 9.75 27.72
C ARG A 154 12.73 8.53 27.23
N GLN A 155 13.45 7.87 28.15
CA GLN A 155 13.88 6.49 27.99
C GLN A 155 12.63 5.65 27.67
N TRP A 156 12.64 5.00 26.52
CA TRP A 156 11.59 4.08 26.10
C TRP A 156 11.65 2.83 27.00
N GLY A 157 10.77 2.79 28.00
CA GLY A 157 10.54 1.60 28.81
C GLY A 157 9.94 0.49 27.95
N SER A 158 10.50 -0.70 28.10
CA SER A 158 10.06 -1.97 27.52
C SER A 158 8.60 -2.28 27.84
N TRP A 159 7.81 -2.54 26.80
CA TRP A 159 6.55 -3.30 26.86
C TRP A 159 6.46 -4.18 25.63
#